data_AF-A0AA39T0M9-F1
#
_entry.id   AF-A0AA39T0M9-F1
#
_cell.length_a   1.000
_cell.length_b   1.000
_cell.length_c   1.000
_cell.angle_alpha   90.00
_cell.angle_beta   90.00
_cell.angle_gamma   90.00
#
_symmetry.space_group_name_H-M   'P 1'
#
loop_
_entity.id
_entity.type
_entity.pdbx_description
1 polymer ?
#
loop_
_entity_poly.entity_id
_entity_poly.type
_entity_poly.pdbx_seq_one_letter_code
_entity_poly.pdbx_strand_id
1 'polypeptide(L)'
;MDPQFPTAVTNNNNLNPAGTGNWTPRPPKRKACLHCTKSKRKCDRTAPQCIRCLEKGVRCCYPPPRRPSQQHAPTNSTTSTPSTTPYHPPFTNFNPLSNPRWFLSPSTFTRQHRLVTDPPVHHSYSEPFGEETLPCFIANLQKWSRAWTTDGHSPLTHRSLYRGHMPDCVQDAYTALATYHAASTPQAKRTVLHIVNTKAVGLVASQGGLSILSGSGGVGGEELDLGMVMLDTSAHLARTTALYVYQLVRLFDGDIRARAQAEEMVDTLQTWAGQMLESARLDCVAAEGQGQGGGNNPFVVGDNNNDNRDPSTPSLWHAWIVAESIRRLYLTATYMQCVYLTIKRGWSMCPGGAPFSPGSDLWDAPSAYAWRVKTLECWRIMEEAKPNEVDEFTHAVLMISFGLEGGMEKWLVEAGKGFKGVEWWEDVYPTWASKVEGW
;
A
#
# COMPACT_ATOMS: atom_id res chain seq x y z
N MET A 1 -82.11 10.07 -49.64
CA MET A 1 -81.34 10.13 -50.91
C MET A 1 -79.97 10.64 -50.57
N ASP A 2 -78.96 10.13 -51.30
CA ASP A 2 -77.61 10.68 -51.44
C ASP A 2 -76.57 10.41 -50.34
N PRO A 3 -75.27 10.34 -50.70
CA PRO A 3 -74.65 9.09 -51.19
C PRO A 3 -73.24 8.84 -50.58
N GLN A 4 -72.58 7.77 -51.03
CA GLN A 4 -71.27 7.26 -50.59
C GLN A 4 -70.05 7.80 -51.38
N PHE A 5 -68.88 7.64 -50.72
CA PHE A 5 -67.48 7.48 -51.17
C PHE A 5 -66.50 8.67 -50.94
N PRO A 6 -65.18 8.43 -50.76
CA PRO A 6 -64.48 7.24 -50.23
C PRO A 6 -63.37 7.55 -49.17
N THR A 7 -62.89 6.45 -48.61
CA THR A 7 -61.88 6.19 -47.56
C THR A 7 -60.48 6.77 -47.75
N ALA A 8 -59.88 7.23 -46.65
CA ALA A 8 -58.43 7.31 -46.46
C ALA A 8 -58.03 6.66 -45.11
N VAL A 9 -57.00 5.83 -45.19
CA VAL A 9 -56.45 4.92 -44.17
C VAL A 9 -55.97 5.68 -42.93
N THR A 10 -56.47 5.30 -41.75
CA THR A 10 -55.90 5.71 -40.46
C THR A 10 -55.47 4.46 -39.69
N ASN A 11 -54.19 4.44 -39.33
CA ASN A 11 -53.56 3.38 -38.56
C ASN A 11 -53.94 3.57 -37.09
N ASN A 12 -54.87 2.73 -36.60
CA ASN A 12 -55.23 2.64 -35.20
C ASN A 12 -54.12 1.90 -34.44
N ASN A 13 -53.71 2.43 -33.29
CA ASN A 13 -53.76 1.64 -32.07
C ASN A 13 -53.78 2.56 -30.85
N ASN A 14 -55.00 2.64 -30.31
CA ASN A 14 -55.37 3.36 -29.12
C ASN A 14 -55.12 2.49 -27.89
N LEU A 15 -54.79 3.18 -26.81
CA LEU A 15 -54.65 2.75 -25.42
C LEU A 15 -55.87 1.96 -24.94
N ASN A 16 -55.70 1.02 -23.98
CA ASN A 16 -56.26 1.13 -22.62
C ASN A 16 -55.86 -0.07 -21.68
N PRO A 17 -56.17 -0.07 -20.35
CA PRO A 17 -55.18 0.25 -19.32
C PRO A 17 -55.11 -0.75 -18.13
N ALA A 18 -54.22 -0.44 -17.18
CA ALA A 18 -54.23 -0.80 -15.75
C ALA A 18 -54.40 -2.28 -15.32
N GLY A 19 -53.26 -2.90 -15.01
CA GLY A 19 -53.18 -4.04 -14.09
C GLY A 19 -51.89 -3.92 -13.28
N THR A 20 -52.00 -3.66 -11.98
CA THR A 20 -50.91 -3.62 -11.00
C THR A 20 -50.32 -5.02 -10.80
N GLY A 21 -49.48 -5.44 -11.75
CA GLY A 21 -48.69 -6.65 -11.68
C GLY A 21 -47.35 -6.37 -11.01
N ASN A 22 -47.22 -6.76 -9.74
CA ASN A 22 -45.97 -6.73 -8.99
C ASN A 22 -44.99 -7.73 -9.63
N TRP A 23 -44.19 -7.28 -10.60
CA TRP A 23 -43.16 -8.09 -11.25
C TRP A 23 -42.00 -8.32 -10.27
N THR A 24 -42.14 -9.35 -9.45
CA THR A 24 -40.97 -9.95 -8.77
C THR A 24 -40.18 -10.74 -9.81
N PRO A 25 -38.87 -10.47 -10.00
CA PRO A 25 -38.03 -11.29 -10.86
C PRO A 25 -38.07 -12.74 -10.36
N ARG A 26 -38.41 -13.71 -11.22
CA ARG A 26 -38.29 -15.13 -10.84
C ARG A 26 -36.84 -15.38 -10.41
N PRO A 27 -36.59 -15.84 -9.18
CA PRO A 27 -35.23 -16.08 -8.73
C PRO A 27 -34.59 -17.15 -9.65
N PRO A 28 -33.33 -16.95 -10.06
CA PRO A 28 -32.63 -17.88 -10.94
C PRO A 28 -32.69 -19.29 -10.33
N LYS A 29 -33.02 -20.31 -11.15
CA LYS A 29 -33.13 -21.71 -10.71
C LYS A 29 -31.83 -22.14 -10.04
N ARG A 30 -31.82 -22.16 -8.71
CA ARG A 30 -30.64 -22.52 -7.91
C ARG A 30 -30.27 -23.99 -8.17
N LYS A 31 -28.97 -24.28 -8.25
CA LYS A 31 -28.49 -25.66 -8.32
C LYS A 31 -28.70 -26.35 -6.96
N ALA A 32 -28.72 -27.68 -6.93
CA ALA A 32 -28.72 -28.43 -5.68
C ALA A 32 -27.46 -28.11 -4.85
N CYS A 33 -27.53 -28.22 -3.51
CA CYS A 33 -26.35 -28.01 -2.67
C CYS A 33 -25.30 -29.12 -2.91
N LEU A 34 -24.04 -28.82 -2.60
CA LEU A 34 -22.90 -29.72 -2.77
C LEU A 34 -23.07 -31.03 -2.01
N HIS A 35 -23.62 -31.00 -0.79
CA HIS A 35 -23.83 -32.19 0.02
C HIS A 35 -24.89 -33.14 -0.59
N CYS A 36 -26.05 -32.61 -0.99
CA CYS A 36 -27.08 -33.40 -1.67
C CYS A 36 -26.62 -33.88 -3.05
N THR A 37 -25.79 -33.10 -3.74
CA THR A 37 -25.19 -33.51 -5.02
C THR A 37 -24.22 -34.68 -4.83
N LYS A 38 -23.29 -34.60 -3.85
CA LYS A 38 -22.32 -35.65 -3.53
C LYS A 38 -22.99 -36.93 -3.03
N SER A 39 -24.06 -36.79 -2.24
CA SER A 39 -24.85 -37.93 -1.73
C SER A 39 -25.88 -38.48 -2.73
N LYS A 40 -26.00 -37.89 -3.93
CA LYS A 40 -27.00 -38.25 -4.98
C LYS A 40 -28.45 -38.23 -4.47
N ARG A 41 -28.82 -37.19 -3.72
CA ARG A 41 -30.15 -37.03 -3.12
C ARG A 41 -30.82 -35.73 -3.56
N LYS A 42 -32.15 -35.71 -3.53
CA LYS A 42 -32.95 -34.54 -3.94
C LYS A 42 -32.74 -33.40 -2.92
N CYS A 43 -32.39 -32.22 -3.43
CA CYS A 43 -32.27 -30.98 -2.67
C CYS A 43 -33.48 -30.09 -2.98
N ASP A 44 -34.13 -29.55 -1.95
CA ASP A 44 -35.25 -28.60 -2.04
C ASP A 44 -34.79 -27.16 -2.33
N ARG A 45 -33.48 -26.89 -2.22
CA ARG A 45 -32.84 -25.61 -2.63
C ARG A 45 -33.24 -24.39 -1.78
N THR A 46 -33.87 -24.60 -0.62
CA THR A 46 -34.12 -23.54 0.35
C THR A 46 -32.81 -22.97 0.90
N ALA A 47 -32.77 -21.65 1.10
CA ALA A 47 -31.64 -20.95 1.66
C ALA A 47 -32.01 -20.41 3.05
N PRO A 48 -31.09 -20.39 4.02
CA PRO A 48 -29.64 -20.67 3.90
C PRO A 48 -29.26 -22.16 3.88
N GLN A 49 -30.14 -23.07 4.29
CA GLN A 49 -29.89 -24.52 4.29
C GLN A 49 -31.09 -25.30 3.75
N CYS A 50 -30.82 -26.38 3.01
CA CYS A 50 -31.86 -27.28 2.53
C CYS A 50 -32.40 -28.15 3.67
N ILE A 51 -33.69 -28.47 3.67
CA ILE A 51 -34.38 -29.17 4.77
C ILE A 51 -33.63 -30.46 5.16
N ARG A 52 -33.19 -31.23 4.16
CA ARG A 52 -32.46 -32.49 4.41
C ARG A 52 -31.12 -32.27 5.12
N CYS A 53 -30.39 -31.22 4.77
CA CYS A 53 -29.10 -30.93 5.41
C CYS A 53 -29.31 -30.43 6.84
N LEU A 54 -30.39 -29.67 7.07
CA LEU A 54 -30.79 -29.21 8.39
C LEU A 54 -31.14 -30.39 9.30
N GLU A 55 -32.01 -31.30 8.86
CA GLU A 55 -32.40 -32.50 9.63
C GLU A 55 -31.23 -33.45 9.91
N LYS A 56 -30.23 -33.49 9.02
CA LYS A 56 -29.05 -34.34 9.19
C LYS A 56 -27.92 -33.65 9.96
N GLY A 57 -28.08 -32.38 10.34
CA GLY A 57 -27.03 -31.61 11.02
C GLY A 57 -25.75 -31.46 10.20
N VAL A 58 -25.84 -31.51 8.86
CA VAL A 58 -24.67 -31.45 7.97
C VAL A 58 -24.64 -30.12 7.23
N ARG A 59 -23.43 -29.60 7.01
CA ARG A 59 -23.22 -28.29 6.38
C ARG A 59 -23.80 -28.24 4.96
N CYS A 60 -24.77 -27.36 4.74
CA CYS A 60 -25.38 -27.12 3.43
C CYS A 60 -24.67 -25.97 2.70
N CYS A 61 -23.95 -26.27 1.60
CA CYS A 61 -23.29 -25.25 0.78
C CYS A 61 -23.77 -25.35 -0.67
N TYR A 62 -24.18 -24.22 -1.26
CA TYR A 62 -24.53 -24.14 -2.68
C TYR A 62 -23.30 -23.72 -3.51
N PRO A 63 -23.09 -24.31 -4.70
CA PRO A 63 -21.99 -23.92 -5.56
C PRO A 63 -22.18 -22.48 -6.08
N PRO A 64 -21.11 -21.67 -6.16
CA PRO A 64 -21.18 -20.34 -6.76
C PRO A 64 -21.49 -20.42 -8.27
N PRO A 65 -22.15 -19.41 -8.86
CA PRO A 65 -22.38 -19.36 -10.30
C PRO A 65 -21.04 -19.36 -11.06
N ARG A 66 -20.89 -20.28 -12.02
CA ARG A 66 -19.62 -20.45 -12.77
C ARG A 66 -19.42 -19.30 -13.78
N ARG A 67 -18.24 -18.69 -13.77
CA ARG A 67 -17.68 -17.95 -14.92
C ARG A 67 -17.22 -18.95 -16.01
N PRO A 68 -17.21 -18.60 -17.31
CA PRO A 68 -16.81 -19.52 -18.38
C PRO A 68 -15.32 -19.88 -18.27
N SER A 69 -15.00 -21.17 -18.27
CA SER A 69 -13.66 -21.71 -18.05
C SER A 69 -12.91 -21.95 -19.37
N GLN A 70 -11.67 -21.46 -19.46
CA GLN A 70 -10.67 -21.97 -20.41
C GLN A 70 -10.27 -23.41 -20.03
N GLN A 71 -10.08 -24.26 -21.04
CA GLN A 71 -9.75 -25.67 -20.93
C GLN A 71 -8.23 -25.84 -20.77
N HIS A 72 -7.77 -26.65 -19.81
CA HIS A 72 -6.43 -27.22 -19.81
C HIS A 72 -6.50 -28.75 -19.68
N ALA A 73 -5.61 -29.39 -20.45
CA ALA A 73 -5.42 -30.83 -20.66
C ALA A 73 -4.64 -31.51 -19.50
N PRO A 74 -4.54 -32.86 -19.46
CA PRO A 74 -4.42 -33.61 -18.21
C PRO A 74 -2.99 -33.90 -17.72
N THR A 75 -2.94 -34.04 -16.39
CA THR A 75 -1.94 -34.55 -15.45
C THR A 75 -1.34 -35.92 -15.78
N ASN A 76 -0.08 -36.12 -15.34
CA ASN A 76 0.39 -37.41 -14.82
C ASN A 76 1.08 -37.22 -13.44
N SER A 77 0.83 -38.21 -12.58
CA SER A 77 1.15 -38.40 -11.15
C SER A 77 2.63 -38.79 -10.91
N THR A 78 3.24 -38.89 -9.71
CA THR A 78 2.83 -39.47 -8.42
C THR A 78 3.93 -39.21 -7.33
N THR A 79 3.51 -38.86 -6.11
CA THR A 79 4.06 -39.20 -4.76
C THR A 79 5.54 -39.01 -4.39
N SER A 80 5.80 -38.18 -3.38
CA SER A 80 6.43 -38.58 -2.09
C SER A 80 6.41 -37.43 -1.06
N THR A 81 5.86 -37.69 0.12
CA THR A 81 6.09 -36.94 1.37
C THR A 81 7.42 -37.40 1.97
N PRO A 82 8.17 -36.55 2.70
CA PRO A 82 7.94 -36.53 4.15
C PRO A 82 8.27 -35.20 4.88
N SER A 83 7.73 -35.11 6.11
CA SER A 83 8.30 -34.45 7.31
C SER A 83 8.22 -32.92 7.49
N THR A 84 7.28 -32.56 8.37
CA THR A 84 7.22 -31.50 9.38
C THR A 84 8.46 -30.59 9.55
N THR A 85 8.30 -29.31 9.21
CA THR A 85 9.09 -28.18 9.71
C THR A 85 8.13 -27.05 10.14
N PRO A 86 8.47 -26.25 11.18
CA PRO A 86 7.61 -25.16 11.64
C PRO A 86 7.56 -24.05 10.58
N TYR A 87 6.35 -23.67 10.17
CA TYR A 87 6.11 -22.75 9.07
C TYR A 87 6.40 -21.29 9.50
N HIS A 88 7.35 -20.65 8.83
CA HIS A 88 7.71 -19.24 8.97
C HIS A 88 6.64 -18.33 8.32
N PRO A 89 6.40 -17.10 8.81
CA PRO A 89 5.49 -16.16 8.16
C PRO A 89 6.02 -15.73 6.77
N PRO A 90 5.15 -15.53 5.75
CA PRO A 90 5.57 -15.30 4.38
C PRO A 90 5.88 -13.83 4.15
N PHE A 91 7.13 -13.42 4.35
CA PHE A 91 7.67 -12.17 3.80
C PHE A 91 8.86 -12.41 2.85
N THR A 92 9.27 -13.66 2.63
CA THR A 92 10.54 -13.96 1.97
C THR A 92 10.39 -15.05 0.91
N ASN A 93 9.99 -14.65 -0.30
CA ASN A 93 10.42 -15.37 -1.52
C ASN A 93 11.59 -14.66 -2.22
N PHE A 94 12.17 -13.64 -1.60
CA PHE A 94 13.37 -12.96 -2.08
C PHE A 94 14.57 -13.39 -1.26
N ASN A 95 15.52 -14.07 -1.90
CA ASN A 95 16.82 -14.36 -1.31
C ASN A 95 17.85 -13.29 -1.75
N PRO A 96 18.12 -12.26 -0.93
CA PRO A 96 19.08 -11.20 -1.25
C PRO A 96 20.54 -11.70 -1.29
N LEU A 97 20.87 -12.89 -0.78
CA LEU A 97 22.22 -13.48 -0.88
C LEU A 97 22.61 -13.79 -2.32
N SER A 98 21.63 -14.08 -3.17
CA SER A 98 21.82 -14.32 -4.60
C SER A 98 21.94 -13.03 -5.42
N ASN A 99 21.54 -11.88 -4.87
CA ASN A 99 21.51 -10.61 -5.59
C ASN A 99 21.79 -9.40 -4.67
N PRO A 100 23.03 -8.87 -4.63
CA PRO A 100 23.37 -7.67 -3.84
C PRO A 100 22.64 -6.41 -4.30
N ARG A 101 21.95 -6.44 -5.45
CA ARG A 101 21.13 -5.38 -6.02
C ARG A 101 19.65 -5.73 -5.98
N TRP A 102 19.22 -6.55 -5.01
CA TRP A 102 17.82 -6.99 -4.85
C TRP A 102 16.84 -5.82 -4.91
N PHE A 103 17.20 -4.66 -4.36
CA PHE A 103 16.39 -3.44 -4.31
C PHE A 103 16.13 -2.78 -5.67
N LEU A 104 16.80 -3.24 -6.73
CA LEU A 104 16.56 -2.84 -8.13
C LEU A 104 15.79 -3.93 -8.91
N SER A 105 15.37 -5.01 -8.27
CA SER A 105 14.52 -5.99 -8.95
C SER A 105 13.13 -5.39 -9.16
N PRO A 106 12.53 -5.49 -10.36
CA PRO A 106 11.17 -4.99 -10.61
C PRO A 106 10.15 -5.51 -9.57
N SER A 107 10.33 -6.75 -9.15
CA SER A 107 9.44 -7.42 -8.19
C SER A 107 9.41 -6.79 -6.79
N THR A 108 10.41 -6.00 -6.41
CA THR A 108 10.41 -5.24 -5.14
C THR A 108 9.53 -3.99 -5.18
N PHE A 109 9.05 -3.62 -6.36
CA PHE A 109 8.10 -2.54 -6.59
C PHE A 109 6.68 -3.07 -6.89
N THR A 110 6.43 -4.36 -6.65
CA THR A 110 5.08 -4.93 -6.78
C THR A 110 4.37 -4.88 -5.44
N ARG A 111 3.08 -4.48 -5.45
CA ARG A 111 2.23 -4.51 -4.27
C ARG A 111 2.03 -5.95 -3.80
N GLN A 112 2.48 -6.25 -2.59
CA GLN A 112 2.28 -7.56 -1.98
C GLN A 112 1.03 -7.53 -1.11
N HIS A 113 -0.05 -8.15 -1.58
CA HIS A 113 -1.16 -8.54 -0.71
C HIS A 113 -0.87 -9.93 -0.17
N ARG A 114 -0.85 -10.09 1.16
CA ARG A 114 -0.79 -11.41 1.79
C ARG A 114 -2.04 -12.18 1.34
N LEU A 115 -1.89 -13.06 0.35
CA LEU A 115 -2.96 -13.93 -0.09
C LEU A 115 -3.29 -14.84 1.09
N VAL A 116 -4.53 -14.77 1.57
CA VAL A 116 -5.11 -15.76 2.50
C VAL A 116 -5.33 -17.05 1.73
N THR A 117 -4.25 -17.69 1.28
CA THR A 117 -4.29 -18.95 0.52
C THR A 117 -3.89 -20.15 1.34
N ASP A 118 -3.36 -19.96 2.55
CA ASP A 118 -3.26 -21.05 3.51
C ASP A 118 -4.61 -21.25 4.21
N PRO A 119 -5.11 -22.49 4.34
CA PRO A 119 -6.27 -22.76 5.19
C PRO A 119 -5.97 -22.22 6.60
N PRO A 120 -6.98 -21.73 7.36
CA PRO A 120 -6.75 -21.15 8.67
C PRO A 120 -6.20 -22.25 9.58
N VAL A 121 -4.87 -22.35 9.67
CA VAL A 121 -4.18 -23.11 10.70
C VAL A 121 -4.38 -22.30 11.96
N HIS A 122 -5.49 -22.55 12.66
CA HIS A 122 -5.73 -22.31 14.09
C HIS A 122 -4.95 -21.17 14.79
N HIS A 123 -4.69 -20.03 14.15
CA HIS A 123 -4.49 -18.75 14.82
C HIS A 123 -5.89 -18.21 15.11
N SER A 124 -6.52 -18.89 16.06
CA SER A 124 -7.62 -18.39 16.85
C SER A 124 -7.23 -17.01 17.37
N TYR A 125 -8.14 -16.04 17.16
CA TYR A 125 -8.03 -14.64 17.53
C TYR A 125 -7.05 -13.85 16.65
N SER A 126 -7.60 -13.17 15.63
CA SER A 126 -7.11 -11.83 15.33
C SER A 126 -7.26 -11.07 16.63
N GLU A 127 -6.20 -10.98 17.43
CA GLU A 127 -6.23 -10.04 18.53
C GLU A 127 -6.63 -8.68 17.96
N PRO A 128 -7.60 -8.00 18.58
CA PRO A 128 -8.01 -6.68 18.13
C PRO A 128 -6.76 -5.84 17.94
N PHE A 129 -6.63 -5.17 16.80
CA PHE A 129 -5.64 -4.11 16.65
C PHE A 129 -5.84 -3.17 17.83
N GLY A 130 -4.90 -3.15 18.77
CA GLY A 130 -5.04 -2.31 19.95
C GLY A 130 -5.17 -0.85 19.51
N GLU A 131 -6.24 -0.18 19.94
CA GLU A 131 -6.56 1.18 19.50
C GLU A 131 -5.39 2.15 19.76
N GLU A 132 -4.53 1.84 20.74
CA GLU A 132 -3.33 2.59 21.11
C GLU A 132 -2.21 2.57 20.05
N THR A 133 -2.19 1.59 19.14
CA THR A 133 -1.21 1.53 18.03
C THR A 133 -1.38 2.67 17.03
N LEU A 134 -2.64 3.09 16.79
CA LEU A 134 -2.98 4.05 15.74
C LEU A 134 -2.46 5.46 16.09
N PRO A 135 -2.67 6.01 17.31
CA PRO A 135 -2.06 7.26 17.74
C PRO A 135 -0.54 7.22 17.74
N CYS A 136 0.08 6.11 18.15
CA CYS A 136 1.54 5.97 18.17
C CYS A 136 2.14 6.10 16.76
N PHE A 137 1.53 5.46 15.76
CA PHE A 137 1.95 5.60 14.38
C PHE A 137 1.84 7.05 13.89
N ILE A 138 0.73 7.73 14.18
CA ILE A 138 0.55 9.15 13.83
C ILE A 138 1.61 10.04 14.50
N ALA A 139 1.93 9.78 15.77
CA ALA A 139 2.97 10.51 16.49
C ALA A 139 4.35 10.36 15.81
N ASN A 140 4.70 9.15 15.35
CA ASN A 140 5.91 8.93 14.56
C ASN A 140 5.91 9.75 13.26
N LEU A 141 4.81 9.78 12.50
CA LEU A 141 4.72 10.60 11.29
C LEU A 141 4.95 12.09 11.57
N GLN A 142 4.35 12.61 12.65
CA GLN A 142 4.51 14.00 13.08
C GLN A 142 5.92 14.30 13.62
N LYS A 143 6.58 13.32 14.23
CA LYS A 143 7.99 13.42 14.66
C LYS A 143 8.90 13.50 13.43
N TRP A 144 8.71 12.61 12.46
CA TRP A 144 9.52 12.57 11.24
C TRP A 144 9.34 13.81 10.36
N SER A 145 8.13 14.36 10.30
CA SER A 145 7.89 15.61 9.58
C SER A 145 8.63 16.79 10.22
N ARG A 146 8.67 16.85 11.56
CA ARG A 146 9.46 17.84 12.30
C ARG A 146 10.95 17.68 12.04
N ALA A 147 11.48 16.46 12.21
CA ALA A 147 12.88 16.14 11.96
C ALA A 147 13.33 16.56 10.55
N TRP A 148 12.49 16.34 9.53
CA TRP A 148 12.84 16.76 8.17
C TRP A 148 13.07 18.28 8.05
N THR A 149 12.25 19.09 8.72
CA THR A 149 12.38 20.56 8.70
C THR A 149 13.46 21.10 9.62
N THR A 150 13.85 20.38 10.67
CA THR A 150 14.91 20.81 11.61
C THR A 150 16.29 20.31 11.21
N ASP A 151 16.37 19.05 10.79
CA ASP A 151 17.63 18.32 10.59
C ASP A 151 17.94 18.11 9.10
N GLY A 152 17.03 18.50 8.21
CA GLY A 152 17.16 18.32 6.76
C GLY A 152 16.98 16.89 6.26
N HIS A 153 16.66 15.94 7.15
CA HIS A 153 16.44 14.52 6.85
C HIS A 153 15.49 13.90 7.87
N SER A 154 14.93 12.75 7.54
CA SER A 154 14.07 11.97 8.44
C SER A 154 14.07 10.51 8.03
N PRO A 155 13.44 9.60 8.80
CA PRO A 155 13.25 8.21 8.38
C PRO A 155 12.50 8.03 7.04
N LEU A 156 11.85 9.09 6.53
CA LEU A 156 11.17 9.11 5.22
C LEU A 156 11.98 9.82 4.12
N THR A 157 12.70 10.88 4.45
CA THR A 157 13.46 11.68 3.48
C THR A 157 14.95 11.61 3.75
N HIS A 158 15.68 10.88 2.91
CA HIS A 158 17.12 10.70 3.05
C HIS A 158 17.88 12.01 2.81
N ARG A 159 18.92 12.29 3.61
CA ARG A 159 19.76 13.50 3.54
C ARG A 159 20.38 13.78 2.17
N SER A 160 20.61 12.72 1.39
CA SER A 160 21.21 12.81 0.05
C SER A 160 20.19 12.76 -1.10
N LEU A 161 18.89 12.61 -0.83
CA LEU A 161 17.87 12.46 -1.88
C LEU A 161 17.79 13.71 -2.77
N TYR A 162 17.70 14.88 -2.16
CA TYR A 162 17.54 16.18 -2.85
C TYR A 162 18.80 17.06 -2.77
N ARG A 163 19.97 16.47 -2.48
CA ARG A 163 21.21 17.23 -2.26
C ARG A 163 21.65 18.02 -3.49
N GLY A 164 21.40 17.50 -4.69
CA GLY A 164 21.75 18.18 -5.95
C GLY A 164 20.65 19.14 -6.43
N HIS A 165 19.39 18.71 -6.34
CA HIS A 165 18.24 19.50 -6.77
C HIS A 165 16.99 19.02 -6.02
N MET A 166 16.25 19.95 -5.42
CA MET A 166 14.94 19.69 -4.82
C MET A 166 13.86 20.20 -5.77
N PRO A 167 12.92 19.36 -6.26
CA PRO A 167 11.85 19.80 -7.14
C PRO A 167 10.96 20.87 -6.52
N ASP A 168 10.42 21.79 -7.32
CA ASP A 168 9.64 22.95 -6.85
C ASP A 168 8.46 22.55 -5.93
N CYS A 169 7.72 21.49 -6.28
CA CYS A 169 6.61 21.02 -5.47
C CYS A 169 7.06 20.51 -4.08
N VAL A 170 8.28 19.98 -3.97
CA VAL A 170 8.88 19.53 -2.72
C VAL A 170 9.43 20.72 -1.94
N GLN A 171 10.03 21.72 -2.59
CA GLN A 171 10.45 22.98 -1.95
C GLN A 171 9.24 23.70 -1.33
N ASP A 172 8.14 23.79 -2.06
CA ASP A 172 6.88 24.34 -1.58
C ASP A 172 6.35 23.57 -0.36
N ALA A 173 6.36 22.23 -0.43
CA ALA A 173 5.89 21.38 0.66
C ALA A 173 6.78 21.51 1.91
N TYR A 174 8.10 21.52 1.73
CA TYR A 174 9.08 21.73 2.80
C TYR A 174 8.86 23.08 3.49
N THR A 175 8.72 24.14 2.71
CA THR A 175 8.54 25.50 3.24
C THR A 175 7.20 25.65 3.96
N ALA A 176 6.12 25.10 3.40
CA ALA A 176 4.81 25.11 4.04
C ALA A 176 4.82 24.33 5.37
N LEU A 177 5.50 23.18 5.41
CA LEU A 177 5.65 22.37 6.62
C LEU A 177 6.49 23.07 7.69
N ALA A 178 7.62 23.68 7.31
CA ALA A 178 8.46 24.45 8.23
C ALA A 178 7.70 25.64 8.81
N THR A 179 6.95 26.35 7.97
CA THR A 179 6.09 27.46 8.40
C THR A 179 4.97 26.97 9.33
N TYR A 180 4.40 25.80 9.06
CA TYR A 180 3.39 25.18 9.91
C TYR A 180 3.94 24.86 11.31
N HIS A 181 5.15 24.30 11.40
CA HIS A 181 5.80 24.04 12.69
C HIS A 181 6.17 25.33 13.44
N ALA A 182 6.56 26.39 12.74
CA ALA A 182 6.87 27.69 13.34
C ALA A 182 5.63 28.48 13.79
N ALA A 183 4.44 28.16 13.28
CA ALA A 183 3.21 28.91 13.57
C ALA A 183 2.74 28.72 15.02
N SER A 184 3.08 29.68 15.89
CA SER A 184 2.76 29.61 17.32
C SER A 184 1.37 30.15 17.70
N THR A 185 0.71 30.95 16.85
CA THR A 185 -0.62 31.52 17.14
C THR A 185 -1.73 30.81 16.35
N PRO A 186 -2.98 30.76 16.88
CA PRO A 186 -4.10 30.18 16.15
C PRO A 186 -4.37 30.87 14.79
N GLN A 187 -4.14 32.18 14.71
CA GLN A 187 -4.32 32.93 13.46
C GLN A 187 -3.23 32.57 12.44
N ALA A 188 -1.97 32.49 12.87
CA ALA A 188 -0.87 32.05 12.00
C ALA A 188 -1.11 30.63 11.49
N LYS A 189 -1.52 29.70 12.36
CA LYS A 189 -1.86 28.32 11.97
C LYS A 189 -2.95 28.28 10.90
N ARG A 190 -4.05 29.03 11.07
CA ARG A 190 -5.12 29.12 10.05
C ARG A 190 -4.61 29.64 8.71
N THR A 191 -3.78 30.68 8.72
CA THR A 191 -3.17 31.20 7.49
C THR A 191 -2.30 30.15 6.80
N VAL A 192 -1.48 29.41 7.57
CA VAL A 192 -0.64 28.35 7.00
C VAL A 192 -1.46 27.18 6.46
N LEU A 193 -2.52 26.75 7.16
CA LEU A 193 -3.44 25.72 6.65
C LEU A 193 -4.10 26.14 5.33
N HIS A 194 -4.42 27.42 5.17
CA HIS A 194 -4.90 27.95 3.89
C HIS A 194 -3.84 27.87 2.80
N ILE A 195 -2.58 28.20 3.10
CA ILE A 195 -1.45 28.06 2.17
C ILE A 195 -1.27 26.59 1.77
N VAL A 196 -1.24 25.67 2.75
CA VAL A 196 -1.13 24.22 2.53
C VAL A 196 -2.24 23.72 1.60
N ASN A 197 -3.48 24.13 1.84
CA ASN A 197 -4.60 23.75 0.98
C ASN A 197 -4.44 24.30 -0.44
N THR A 198 -4.09 25.58 -0.59
CA THR A 198 -3.89 26.21 -1.90
C THR A 198 -2.79 25.51 -2.69
N LYS A 199 -1.67 25.18 -2.04
CA LYS A 199 -0.56 24.45 -2.67
C LYS A 199 -0.95 23.02 -3.05
N ALA A 200 -1.72 22.32 -2.21
CA ALA A 200 -2.22 20.98 -2.53
C ALA A 200 -3.16 20.98 -3.74
N VAL A 201 -4.13 21.91 -3.79
CA VAL A 201 -5.05 22.05 -4.91
C VAL A 201 -4.32 22.44 -6.19
N GLY A 202 -3.39 23.41 -6.11
CA GLY A 202 -2.56 23.83 -7.24
C GLY A 202 -1.70 22.70 -7.80
N LEU A 203 -1.10 21.89 -6.92
CA LEU A 203 -0.30 20.72 -7.31
C LEU A 203 -1.15 19.71 -8.09
N VAL A 204 -2.33 19.34 -7.58
CA VAL A 204 -3.23 18.40 -8.27
C VAL A 204 -3.72 18.97 -9.61
N ALA A 205 -4.11 20.24 -9.64
CA ALA A 205 -4.58 20.90 -10.86
C ALA A 205 -3.50 20.96 -11.96
N SER A 206 -2.23 21.21 -11.60
CA SER A 206 -1.11 21.25 -12.55
C SER A 206 -0.88 19.91 -13.27
N GLN A 207 -1.25 18.80 -12.63
CA GLN A 207 -1.04 17.44 -13.16
C GLN A 207 -2.25 16.91 -13.94
N GLY A 208 -3.46 17.42 -13.67
CA GLY A 208 -4.66 17.09 -14.44
C GLY A 208 -4.55 17.49 -15.91
N GLY A 209 -3.81 18.56 -16.23
CA GLY A 209 -3.53 18.98 -17.60
C GLY A 209 -2.65 18.00 -18.38
N LEU A 210 -1.72 17.30 -17.72
CA LEU A 210 -0.85 16.31 -18.37
C LEU A 210 -1.61 15.03 -18.76
N SER A 211 -2.64 14.64 -18.00
CA SER A 211 -3.44 13.44 -18.28
C SER A 211 -4.26 13.54 -19.58
N ILE A 212 -4.62 14.75 -20.03
CA ILE A 212 -5.44 14.98 -21.23
C ILE A 212 -4.61 14.86 -22.51
N LEU A 213 -3.32 15.19 -22.45
CA LEU A 213 -2.41 15.15 -23.61
C LEU A 213 -1.99 13.73 -24.01
N SER A 214 -2.17 12.74 -23.11
CA SER A 214 -1.77 11.34 -23.33
C SER A 214 -2.91 10.44 -23.86
N GLY A 215 -4.11 10.99 -24.09
CA GLY A 215 -5.30 10.23 -24.51
C GLY A 215 -5.40 9.98 -26.02
N SER A 216 -4.61 9.05 -26.56
CA SER A 216 -4.88 8.42 -27.87
C SER A 216 -4.25 7.03 -27.95
N GLY A 217 -5.05 5.96 -27.76
CA GLY A 217 -4.69 4.57 -28.05
C GLY A 217 -5.03 3.56 -26.94
N GLY A 218 -5.87 2.56 -27.24
CA GLY A 218 -6.36 1.49 -26.33
C GLY A 218 -5.27 0.58 -25.72
N VAL A 219 -5.55 -0.40 -24.87
CA VAL A 219 -6.40 -1.60 -25.05
C VAL A 219 -6.74 -2.19 -23.67
N GLY A 220 -7.92 -2.80 -23.55
CA GLY A 220 -8.44 -3.38 -22.30
C GLY A 220 -7.62 -4.54 -21.73
N GLY A 221 -7.18 -4.35 -20.48
CA GLY A 221 -6.77 -5.39 -19.54
C GLY A 221 -7.22 -4.95 -18.14
N GLU A 222 -7.74 -5.87 -17.33
CA GLU A 222 -8.18 -5.63 -15.94
C GLU A 222 -6.99 -5.44 -14.98
N GLU A 223 -6.09 -4.52 -15.29
CA GLU A 223 -5.15 -3.95 -14.33
C GLU A 223 -5.68 -2.56 -13.97
N LEU A 224 -5.74 -2.23 -12.67
CA LEU A 224 -6.28 -0.98 -12.15
C LEU A 224 -5.89 0.20 -13.04
N ASP A 225 -6.89 0.78 -13.71
CA ASP A 225 -6.76 1.97 -14.55
C ASP A 225 -6.30 3.14 -13.68
N LEU A 226 -5.00 3.21 -13.44
CA LEU A 226 -4.36 4.19 -12.57
C LEU A 226 -4.28 5.57 -13.23
N GLY A 227 -4.83 5.76 -14.43
CA GLY A 227 -4.72 7.00 -15.20
C GLY A 227 -3.27 7.33 -15.53
N MET A 228 -2.78 6.93 -16.71
CA MET A 228 -1.35 7.07 -17.04
C MET A 228 -0.97 8.54 -17.26
N VAL A 229 -0.31 9.15 -16.27
CA VAL A 229 0.43 10.41 -16.45
C VAL A 229 1.89 10.04 -16.75
N MET A 230 2.38 10.44 -17.92
CA MET A 230 3.78 10.19 -18.34
C MET A 230 4.75 11.12 -17.61
N LEU A 231 5.04 10.83 -16.35
CA LEU A 231 6.14 11.46 -15.61
C LEU A 231 7.31 10.49 -15.47
N ASP A 232 8.52 11.02 -15.27
CA ASP A 232 9.62 10.18 -14.81
C ASP A 232 9.44 9.79 -13.33
N THR A 233 10.15 8.74 -12.90
CA THR A 233 10.07 8.22 -11.53
C THR A 233 10.42 9.27 -10.48
N SER A 234 11.35 10.19 -10.79
CA SER A 234 11.75 11.25 -9.86
C SER A 234 10.63 12.27 -9.65
N ALA A 235 9.89 12.62 -10.69
CA ALA A 235 8.75 13.51 -10.65
C ALA A 235 7.53 12.85 -9.98
N HIS A 236 7.34 11.54 -10.15
CA HIS A 236 6.38 10.76 -9.38
C HIS A 236 6.70 10.78 -7.87
N LEU A 237 7.97 10.57 -7.50
CA LEU A 237 8.42 10.67 -6.11
C LEU A 237 8.18 12.07 -5.54
N ALA A 238 8.53 13.10 -6.30
CA ALA A 238 8.39 14.50 -5.89
C ALA A 238 6.93 14.89 -5.61
N ARG A 239 6.02 14.65 -6.58
CA ARG A 239 4.61 15.01 -6.42
C ARG A 239 3.92 14.23 -5.30
N THR A 240 4.28 12.97 -5.14
CA THR A 240 3.73 12.10 -4.08
C THR A 240 4.23 12.56 -2.72
N THR A 241 5.51 12.94 -2.60
CA THR A 241 6.09 13.49 -1.37
C THR A 241 5.35 14.77 -0.96
N ALA A 242 5.18 15.70 -1.90
CA ALA A 242 4.50 16.96 -1.63
C ALA A 242 3.03 16.76 -1.19
N LEU A 243 2.26 15.93 -1.92
CA LEU A 243 0.88 15.66 -1.56
C LEU A 243 0.74 14.92 -0.22
N TYR A 244 1.64 13.97 0.06
CA TYR A 244 1.71 13.29 1.36
C TYR A 244 1.87 14.30 2.51
N VAL A 245 2.83 15.22 2.40
CA VAL A 245 3.08 16.26 3.42
C VAL A 245 1.84 17.13 3.64
N TYR A 246 1.21 17.59 2.55
CA TYR A 246 -0.02 18.40 2.67
C TYR A 246 -1.17 17.63 3.31
N GLN A 247 -1.28 16.32 3.09
CA GLN A 247 -2.31 15.50 3.75
C GLN A 247 -1.97 15.24 5.21
N LEU A 248 -0.72 14.95 5.55
CA LEU A 248 -0.27 14.75 6.92
C LEU A 248 -0.66 15.96 7.80
N VAL A 249 -0.36 17.18 7.34
CA VAL A 249 -0.71 18.41 8.06
C VAL A 249 -2.24 18.53 8.20
N ARG A 250 -2.98 18.43 7.10
CA ARG A 250 -4.42 18.71 7.08
C ARG A 250 -5.27 17.67 7.81
N LEU A 251 -4.89 16.38 7.78
CA LEU A 251 -5.64 15.32 8.46
C LEU A 251 -5.48 15.39 9.98
N PHE A 252 -4.28 15.73 10.46
CA PHE A 252 -3.90 15.59 11.88
C PHE A 252 -3.66 16.90 12.62
N ASP A 253 -3.87 18.08 12.01
CA ASP A 253 -3.79 19.38 12.71
C ASP A 253 -4.90 19.54 13.77
N GLY A 254 -6.12 19.08 13.47
CA GLY A 254 -7.29 19.26 14.32
C GLY A 254 -8.38 20.12 13.70
N ASP A 255 -8.03 21.01 12.76
CA ASP A 255 -9.00 21.83 12.04
C ASP A 255 -9.97 20.99 11.18
N ILE A 256 -11.27 21.20 11.39
CA ILE A 256 -12.34 20.43 10.76
C ILE A 256 -12.37 20.65 9.24
N ARG A 257 -12.15 21.88 8.79
CA ARG A 257 -12.18 22.23 7.37
C ARG A 257 -10.97 21.66 6.64
N ALA A 258 -9.78 21.82 7.22
CA ALA A 258 -8.55 21.25 6.68
C ALA A 258 -8.67 19.73 6.52
N ARG A 259 -9.23 19.05 7.53
CA ARG A 259 -9.49 17.61 7.47
C ARG A 259 -10.42 17.25 6.32
N ALA A 260 -11.58 17.90 6.20
CA ALA A 260 -12.52 17.64 5.10
C ALA A 260 -11.88 17.83 3.72
N GLN A 261 -11.05 18.86 3.54
CA GLN A 261 -10.33 19.11 2.28
C GLN A 261 -9.25 18.06 1.97
N ALA A 262 -8.63 17.46 3.00
CA ALA A 262 -7.70 16.35 2.79
C ALA A 262 -8.41 15.04 2.46
N GLU A 263 -9.60 14.81 3.03
CA GLU A 263 -10.43 13.64 2.72
C GLU A 263 -10.79 13.56 1.23
N GLU A 264 -11.02 14.70 0.59
CA GLU A 264 -11.28 14.77 -0.87
C GLU A 264 -10.08 14.32 -1.72
N MET A 265 -8.86 14.28 -1.16
CA MET A 265 -7.62 13.95 -1.86
C MET A 265 -7.05 12.56 -1.50
N VAL A 266 -7.79 11.76 -0.73
CA VAL A 266 -7.37 10.41 -0.30
C VAL A 266 -7.09 9.52 -1.50
N ASP A 267 -8.05 9.43 -2.42
CA ASP A 267 -7.92 8.61 -3.63
C ASP A 267 -6.80 9.09 -4.55
N THR A 268 -6.58 10.41 -4.61
CA THR A 268 -5.49 11.01 -5.40
C THR A 268 -4.12 10.57 -4.88
N LEU A 269 -3.89 10.61 -3.56
CA LEU A 269 -2.61 10.18 -3.00
C LEU A 269 -2.41 8.67 -3.14
N GLN A 270 -3.46 7.86 -2.95
CA GLN A 270 -3.35 6.41 -3.20
C GLN A 270 -2.98 6.10 -4.65
N THR A 271 -3.63 6.79 -5.59
CA THR A 271 -3.34 6.66 -7.03
C THR A 271 -1.89 7.08 -7.32
N TRP A 272 -1.45 8.24 -6.81
CA TRP A 272 -0.08 8.73 -7.05
C TRP A 272 0.99 7.83 -6.44
N ALA A 273 0.74 7.29 -5.24
CA ALA A 273 1.63 6.32 -4.62
C ALA A 273 1.73 5.03 -5.44
N GLY A 274 0.62 4.54 -5.99
CA GLY A 274 0.61 3.38 -6.88
C GLY A 274 1.35 3.63 -8.20
N GLN A 275 1.10 4.77 -8.85
CA GLN A 275 1.80 5.17 -10.08
C GLN A 275 3.31 5.36 -9.85
N MET A 276 3.71 5.90 -8.69
CA MET A 276 5.12 6.04 -8.33
C MET A 276 5.82 4.69 -8.22
N LEU A 277 5.16 3.72 -7.58
CA LEU A 277 5.70 2.37 -7.45
C LEU A 277 5.80 1.69 -8.83
N GLU A 278 4.78 1.84 -9.68
CA GLU A 278 4.76 1.29 -11.03
C GLU A 278 5.80 1.92 -11.96
N SER A 279 5.98 3.25 -11.89
CA SER A 279 7.05 3.94 -12.63
C SER A 279 8.43 3.39 -12.26
N ALA A 280 8.68 3.16 -10.97
CA ALA A 280 9.94 2.60 -10.50
C ALA A 280 10.15 1.16 -10.99
N ARG A 281 9.07 0.36 -11.01
CA ARG A 281 9.09 -1.01 -11.56
C ARG A 281 9.48 -1.00 -13.04
N LEU A 282 8.87 -0.11 -13.84
CA LEU A 282 9.16 0.01 -15.27
C LEU A 282 10.60 0.47 -15.53
N ASP A 283 11.11 1.41 -14.74
CA ASP A 283 12.51 1.85 -14.82
C ASP A 283 13.50 0.73 -14.50
N CYS A 284 13.16 -0.17 -13.56
CA CYS A 284 13.97 -1.35 -13.27
C CYS A 284 13.98 -2.33 -14.45
N VAL A 285 12.82 -2.61 -15.05
CA VAL A 285 12.72 -3.48 -16.24
C VAL A 285 13.51 -2.90 -17.42
N ALA A 286 13.43 -1.58 -17.62
CA ALA A 286 14.18 -0.89 -18.66
C ALA A 286 15.70 -0.97 -18.42
N ALA A 287 16.16 -0.86 -17.18
CA ALA A 287 17.56 -0.98 -16.81
C ALA A 287 18.13 -2.40 -17.01
N GLU A 288 17.31 -3.46 -16.85
CA GLU A 288 17.71 -4.85 -17.12
C GLU A 288 17.85 -5.14 -18.63
N GLY A 289 17.09 -4.44 -19.49
CA GLY A 289 17.00 -4.72 -20.92
C GLY A 289 17.99 -3.98 -21.84
N GLN A 290 18.71 -2.95 -21.36
CA GLN A 290 19.60 -2.13 -22.21
C GLN A 290 21.02 -1.99 -21.64
N GLY A 291 22.04 -2.34 -22.45
CA GLY A 291 23.46 -2.08 -22.18
C GLY A 291 23.93 -0.64 -22.44
N GLN A 292 23.03 0.27 -22.84
CA GLN A 292 23.26 1.71 -23.01
C GLN A 292 21.88 2.38 -23.18
N GLY A 293 21.39 3.03 -22.13
CA GLY A 293 20.11 3.74 -22.14
C GLY A 293 20.30 5.26 -22.10
N GLY A 294 19.83 5.96 -23.13
CA GLY A 294 19.64 7.41 -23.08
C GLY A 294 18.31 7.75 -22.39
N GLY A 295 18.37 8.38 -21.22
CA GLY A 295 17.21 8.88 -20.46
C GLY A 295 17.53 9.13 -18.98
N ASN A 296 16.72 9.95 -18.29
CA ASN A 296 16.85 10.31 -16.86
C ASN A 296 16.48 9.16 -15.89
N ASN A 297 16.74 7.89 -16.24
CA ASN A 297 16.39 6.74 -15.39
C ASN A 297 17.37 6.65 -14.20
N PRO A 298 16.89 6.75 -12.94
CA PRO A 298 17.73 6.75 -11.74
C PRO A 298 18.35 5.38 -11.40
N PHE A 299 17.92 4.30 -12.05
CA PHE A 299 18.35 2.93 -11.76
C PHE A 299 19.38 2.38 -12.76
N VAL A 300 19.73 3.13 -13.80
CA VAL A 300 20.83 2.80 -14.71
C VAL A 300 22.16 3.13 -14.01
N VAL A 301 22.83 2.10 -13.50
CA VAL A 301 24.17 2.19 -12.92
C VAL A 301 25.13 1.63 -13.94
N GLY A 302 26.00 2.46 -14.51
CA GLY A 302 26.98 2.02 -15.49
C GLY A 302 27.98 1.03 -14.88
N ASP A 303 27.94 -0.21 -15.33
CA ASP A 303 29.05 -1.16 -15.18
C ASP A 303 30.08 -0.80 -16.26
N ASN A 304 31.05 0.04 -15.92
CA ASN A 304 32.19 0.27 -16.80
C ASN A 304 33.03 -1.01 -16.82
N ASN A 305 32.67 -1.97 -17.68
CA ASN A 305 33.37 -3.24 -17.90
C ASN A 305 34.87 -3.13 -18.26
N ASN A 306 35.40 -1.90 -18.44
CA ASN A 306 36.79 -1.63 -18.76
C ASN A 306 37.67 -1.26 -17.56
N ASP A 307 37.09 -0.99 -16.39
CA ASP A 307 37.85 -0.81 -15.17
C ASP A 307 37.49 -1.96 -14.25
N ASN A 308 38.47 -2.77 -13.81
CA ASN A 308 38.30 -3.82 -12.80
C ASN A 308 37.93 -3.24 -11.40
N ARG A 309 37.38 -2.02 -11.39
CA ARG A 309 36.84 -1.31 -10.25
C ARG A 309 35.35 -1.61 -10.21
N ASP A 310 34.91 -1.96 -9.00
CA ASP A 310 33.53 -1.96 -8.56
C ASP A 310 32.57 -1.07 -9.37
N PRO A 311 31.32 -1.50 -9.63
CA PRO A 311 30.25 -0.56 -9.99
C PRO A 311 30.33 0.66 -9.08
N SER A 312 30.37 1.85 -9.65
CA SER A 312 30.72 3.07 -8.91
C SER A 312 29.82 3.20 -7.66
N THR A 313 30.38 2.86 -6.50
CA THR A 313 29.64 2.75 -5.23
C THR A 313 28.74 3.97 -4.95
N PRO A 314 29.11 5.22 -5.33
CA PRO A 314 28.22 6.39 -5.24
C PRO A 314 26.94 6.33 -6.08
N SER A 315 26.99 5.86 -7.33
CA SER A 315 25.80 5.82 -8.20
C SER A 315 24.83 4.71 -7.77
N LEU A 316 25.38 3.56 -7.36
CA LEU A 316 24.59 2.47 -6.80
C LEU A 316 23.93 2.87 -5.47
N TRP A 317 24.64 3.60 -4.61
CA TRP A 317 24.08 4.14 -3.38
C TRP A 317 22.96 5.16 -3.67
N HIS A 318 23.13 6.02 -4.68
CA HIS A 318 22.07 6.95 -5.10
C HIS A 318 20.83 6.20 -5.62
N ALA A 319 21.01 5.18 -6.46
CA ALA A 319 19.91 4.33 -6.92
C ALA A 319 19.20 3.63 -5.75
N TRP A 320 19.94 3.14 -4.75
CA TRP A 320 19.37 2.59 -3.52
C TRP A 320 18.56 3.62 -2.74
N ILE A 321 19.08 4.84 -2.55
CA ILE A 321 18.37 5.94 -1.87
C ILE A 321 17.02 6.20 -2.55
N VAL A 322 17.01 6.34 -3.88
CA VAL A 322 15.76 6.58 -4.64
C VAL A 322 14.80 5.41 -4.49
N ALA A 323 15.27 4.18 -4.69
CA ALA A 323 14.46 2.96 -4.56
C ALA A 323 13.86 2.81 -3.16
N GLU A 324 14.64 3.06 -2.12
CA GLU A 324 14.23 2.98 -0.72
C GLU A 324 13.27 4.13 -0.35
N SER A 325 13.53 5.37 -0.79
CA SER A 325 12.61 6.51 -0.63
C SER A 325 11.23 6.24 -1.22
N ILE A 326 11.16 5.64 -2.42
CA ILE A 326 9.90 5.26 -3.07
C ILE A 326 9.13 4.26 -2.22
N ARG A 327 9.80 3.22 -1.72
CA ARG A 327 9.16 2.15 -0.93
C ARG A 327 8.71 2.65 0.44
N ARG A 328 9.54 3.45 1.13
CA ARG A 328 9.20 4.09 2.41
C ARG A 328 8.04 5.06 2.29
N LEU A 329 8.03 5.90 1.26
CA LEU A 329 6.94 6.84 1.01
C LEU A 329 5.64 6.12 0.63
N TYR A 330 5.70 5.09 -0.21
CA TYR A 330 4.54 4.28 -0.57
C TYR A 330 3.88 3.66 0.68
N LEU A 331 4.67 2.98 1.52
CA LEU A 331 4.19 2.38 2.76
C LEU A 331 3.58 3.43 3.68
N THR A 332 4.27 4.55 3.89
CA THR A 332 3.82 5.60 4.81
C THR A 332 2.57 6.29 4.32
N ALA A 333 2.50 6.66 3.04
CA ALA A 333 1.33 7.31 2.47
C ALA A 333 0.10 6.41 2.54
N THR A 334 0.25 5.12 2.23
CA THR A 334 -0.87 4.18 2.27
C THR A 334 -1.28 3.82 3.71
N TYR A 335 -0.33 3.57 4.62
CA TYR A 335 -0.64 3.31 6.03
C TYR A 335 -1.23 4.52 6.73
N MET A 336 -0.76 5.75 6.45
CA MET A 336 -1.38 6.96 6.98
C MET A 336 -2.86 7.04 6.63
N GLN A 337 -3.23 6.71 5.37
CA GLN A 337 -4.63 6.68 4.94
C GLN A 337 -5.41 5.55 5.61
N CYS A 338 -4.83 4.36 5.70
CA CYS A 338 -5.49 3.23 6.37
C CYS A 338 -5.72 3.51 7.86
N VAL A 339 -4.72 4.04 8.57
CA VAL A 339 -4.84 4.45 9.97
C VAL A 339 -5.93 5.50 10.14
N TYR A 340 -5.91 6.55 9.32
CA TYR A 340 -6.93 7.59 9.35
C TYR A 340 -8.34 7.03 9.13
N LEU A 341 -8.54 6.19 8.11
CA LEU A 341 -9.83 5.57 7.83
C LEU A 341 -10.26 4.61 8.94
N THR A 342 -9.33 3.85 9.52
CA THR A 342 -9.63 2.98 10.66
C THR A 342 -10.12 3.81 11.84
N ILE A 343 -9.49 4.94 12.16
CA ILE A 343 -9.96 5.85 13.22
C ILE A 343 -11.33 6.44 12.87
N LYS A 344 -11.53 6.86 11.60
CA LYS A 344 -12.76 7.54 11.17
C LYS A 344 -13.99 6.63 11.13
N ARG A 345 -13.86 5.39 10.65
CA ARG A 345 -15.01 4.50 10.39
C ARG A 345 -14.88 3.09 10.99
N GLY A 346 -13.87 2.85 11.82
CA GLY A 346 -13.61 1.59 12.50
C GLY A 346 -12.91 0.51 11.67
N TRP A 347 -12.65 0.76 10.37
CA TRP A 347 -11.95 -0.20 9.50
C TRP A 347 -11.35 0.44 8.24
N SER A 348 -10.33 -0.20 7.68
CA SER A 348 -9.76 0.12 6.36
C SER A 348 -9.36 -1.15 5.62
N MET A 349 -9.21 -1.07 4.29
CA MET A 349 -8.64 -2.18 3.52
C MET A 349 -7.12 -2.20 3.71
N CYS A 350 -6.54 -3.38 3.80
CA CYS A 350 -5.09 -3.53 3.81
C CYS A 350 -4.52 -3.04 2.46
N PRO A 351 -3.63 -2.03 2.44
CA PRO A 351 -3.13 -1.46 1.20
C PRO A 351 -2.07 -2.34 0.53
N GLY A 352 -1.65 -3.42 1.20
CA GLY A 352 -0.51 -4.26 0.81
C GLY A 352 0.78 -3.77 1.44
N GLY A 353 1.87 -4.46 1.14
CA GLY A 353 3.23 -4.11 1.52
C GLY A 353 4.16 -3.97 0.32
N ALA A 354 5.34 -3.43 0.59
CA ALA A 354 6.48 -3.41 -0.32
C ALA A 354 7.73 -3.79 0.50
N PRO A 355 8.67 -4.60 -0.03
CA PRO A 355 9.94 -4.86 0.63
C PRO A 355 10.72 -3.57 0.90
N PHE A 356 11.40 -3.44 2.02
CA PHE A 356 12.24 -2.28 2.35
C PHE A 356 13.48 -2.73 3.13
N SER A 357 14.47 -1.86 3.27
CA SER A 357 15.73 -2.19 3.94
C SER A 357 15.60 -1.90 5.44
N PRO A 358 15.61 -2.91 6.34
CA PRO A 358 15.25 -2.70 7.74
C PRO A 358 16.42 -2.21 8.63
N GLY A 359 17.67 -2.29 8.17
CA GLY A 359 18.85 -2.08 9.02
C GLY A 359 18.98 -0.65 9.56
N SER A 360 19.18 -0.55 10.87
CA SER A 360 19.37 0.69 11.67
C SER A 360 20.34 1.70 11.03
N ASP A 361 21.49 1.22 10.53
CA ASP A 361 22.56 2.09 10.02
C ASP A 361 22.53 2.30 8.50
N LEU A 362 21.63 1.63 7.76
CA LEU A 362 21.62 1.70 6.30
C LEU A 362 21.11 3.05 5.81
N TRP A 363 19.99 3.51 6.39
CA TRP A 363 19.35 4.76 6.02
C TRP A 363 20.17 5.98 6.42
N ASP A 364 20.89 5.92 7.53
CA ASP A 364 21.68 7.05 8.03
C ASP A 364 23.15 7.01 7.62
N ALA A 365 23.52 6.07 6.74
CA ALA A 365 24.88 5.96 6.24
C ALA A 365 25.39 7.30 5.68
N PRO A 366 26.51 7.85 6.19
CA PRO A 366 26.96 9.20 5.80
C PRO A 366 27.61 9.23 4.42
N SER A 367 27.94 8.07 3.85
CA SER A 367 28.60 7.94 2.56
C SER A 367 28.25 6.61 1.89
N ALA A 368 28.46 6.57 0.57
CA ALA A 368 28.30 5.36 -0.23
C ALA A 368 29.19 4.20 0.28
N TYR A 369 30.39 4.51 0.78
CA TYR A 369 31.29 3.51 1.35
C TYR A 369 30.73 2.91 2.65
N ALA A 370 30.27 3.76 3.58
CA ALA A 370 29.67 3.31 4.84
C ALA A 370 28.41 2.45 4.59
N TRP A 371 27.55 2.89 3.66
CA TRP A 371 26.38 2.14 3.22
C TRP A 371 26.74 0.76 2.69
N ARG A 372 27.78 0.68 1.86
CA ARG A 372 28.20 -0.58 1.25
C ARG A 372 28.72 -1.59 2.27
N VAL A 373 29.54 -1.13 3.23
CA VAL A 373 30.04 -2.00 4.31
C VAL A 373 28.87 -2.61 5.08
N LYS A 374 27.88 -1.79 5.44
CA LYS A 374 26.68 -2.24 6.17
C LYS A 374 25.80 -3.17 5.33
N THR A 375 25.64 -2.90 4.03
CA THR A 375 24.80 -3.73 3.14
C THR A 375 25.31 -5.18 3.07
N LEU A 376 26.63 -5.38 3.11
CA LEU A 376 27.25 -6.71 3.15
C LEU A 376 26.98 -7.46 4.47
N GLU A 377 26.73 -6.74 5.56
CA GLU A 377 26.40 -7.28 6.89
C GLU A 377 24.89 -7.56 7.06
N CYS A 378 24.02 -6.86 6.33
CA CYS A 378 22.58 -6.71 6.63
C CYS A 378 21.62 -7.85 6.25
N TRP A 379 22.07 -9.02 5.80
CA TRP A 379 21.13 -10.10 5.41
C TRP A 379 20.57 -10.90 6.60
N ARG A 380 21.25 -10.92 7.76
CA ARG A 380 20.76 -11.61 8.98
C ARG A 380 19.50 -10.97 9.59
N ILE A 381 19.17 -9.74 9.19
CA ILE A 381 18.15 -8.91 9.82
C ILE A 381 16.72 -9.32 9.40
N MET A 382 16.50 -9.93 8.24
CA MET A 382 15.10 -10.25 7.83
C MET A 382 14.52 -11.52 8.47
N GLU A 383 15.36 -12.39 9.07
CA GLU A 383 14.90 -13.63 9.73
C GLU A 383 15.29 -13.70 11.21
N GLU A 384 16.36 -13.02 11.64
CA GLU A 384 16.92 -13.08 13.01
C GLU A 384 17.11 -11.69 13.65
N ALA A 385 16.62 -10.61 13.04
CA ALA A 385 16.87 -9.27 13.56
C ALA A 385 16.48 -9.14 15.02
N LYS A 386 17.40 -8.55 15.77
CA LYS A 386 17.08 -8.01 17.08
C LYS A 386 16.44 -6.64 16.93
N PRO A 387 15.64 -6.22 17.92
CA PRO A 387 15.03 -4.89 17.91
C PRO A 387 16.02 -3.74 17.71
N ASN A 388 17.19 -3.80 18.33
CA ASN A 388 18.21 -2.77 18.20
C ASN A 388 18.95 -2.77 16.85
N GLU A 389 18.72 -3.75 15.98
CA GLU A 389 19.36 -3.85 14.66
C GLU A 389 18.53 -3.20 13.56
N VAL A 390 17.25 -2.90 13.82
CA VAL A 390 16.34 -2.28 12.85
C VAL A 390 16.16 -0.78 13.10
N ASP A 391 15.84 -0.03 12.04
CA ASP A 391 15.68 1.42 12.14
C ASP A 391 14.29 1.84 12.68
N GLU A 392 14.14 3.13 13.00
CA GLU A 392 12.90 3.69 13.53
C GLU A 392 11.71 3.50 12.56
N PHE A 393 11.96 3.57 11.25
CA PHE A 393 10.94 3.35 10.23
C PHE A 393 10.39 1.92 10.29
N THR A 394 11.28 0.94 10.39
CA THR A 394 10.96 -0.48 10.48
C THR A 394 10.08 -0.75 11.70
N HIS A 395 10.45 -0.23 12.87
CA HIS A 395 9.66 -0.38 14.08
C HIS A 395 8.22 0.13 13.89
N ALA A 396 8.05 1.31 13.29
CA ALA A 396 6.73 1.89 13.05
C ALA A 396 5.89 1.06 12.05
N VAL A 397 6.51 0.53 10.99
CA VAL A 397 5.85 -0.33 10.00
C VAL A 397 5.45 -1.67 10.60
N LEU A 398 6.32 -2.29 11.41
CA LEU A 398 6.02 -3.55 12.09
C LEU A 398 4.88 -3.36 13.10
N MET A 399 4.93 -2.29 13.90
CA MET A 399 3.86 -1.96 14.85
C MET A 399 2.50 -1.85 14.19
N ILE A 400 2.39 -1.14 13.05
CA ILE A 400 1.11 -0.99 12.33
C ILE A 400 0.74 -2.19 11.46
N SER A 401 1.63 -3.17 11.29
CA SER A 401 1.36 -4.39 10.52
C SER A 401 0.98 -5.59 11.40
N PHE A 402 1.54 -5.66 12.61
CA PHE A 402 1.41 -6.80 13.52
C PHE A 402 0.79 -6.46 14.88
N GLY A 403 0.54 -5.18 15.16
CA GLY A 403 0.02 -4.73 16.46
C GLY A 403 1.10 -4.60 17.54
N LEU A 404 0.80 -3.83 18.59
CA LEU A 404 1.71 -3.57 19.70
C LEU A 404 1.89 -4.83 20.57
N GLU A 405 0.83 -5.31 21.22
CA GLU A 405 0.90 -6.42 22.17
C GLU A 405 1.18 -7.77 21.48
N GLY A 406 0.33 -8.20 20.54
CA GLY A 406 0.43 -9.54 19.94
C GLY A 406 1.62 -9.77 18.99
N GLY A 407 2.18 -8.71 18.42
CA GLY A 407 3.25 -8.77 17.41
C GLY A 407 4.57 -8.17 17.89
N MET A 408 4.54 -6.88 18.22
CA MET A 408 5.73 -6.12 18.58
C MET A 408 6.30 -6.55 19.93
N GLU A 409 5.51 -6.58 21.01
CA GLU A 409 5.97 -6.98 22.35
C GLU A 409 6.51 -8.41 22.35
N LYS A 410 5.81 -9.33 21.67
CA LYS A 410 6.28 -10.70 21.51
C LYS A 410 7.66 -10.76 20.82
N TRP A 411 7.83 -10.05 19.71
CA TRP A 411 9.12 -10.00 19.02
C TRP A 411 10.22 -9.41 19.90
N LEU A 412 9.91 -8.35 20.66
CA LEU A 412 10.85 -7.73 21.60
C LEU A 412 11.27 -8.68 22.73
N VAL A 413 10.32 -9.41 23.32
CA VAL A 413 10.61 -10.35 24.42
C VAL A 413 11.37 -11.58 23.93
N GLU A 414 10.99 -12.12 22.77
CA GLU A 414 11.57 -13.36 22.24
C GLU A 414 12.93 -13.12 21.57
N ALA A 415 13.08 -12.07 20.75
CA ALA A 415 14.31 -11.72 20.07
C ALA A 415 15.26 -10.86 20.92
N GLY A 416 14.73 -10.15 21.93
CA GLY A 416 15.47 -9.26 22.82
C GLY A 416 16.02 -9.90 24.10
N LYS A 417 16.05 -11.24 24.24
CA LYS A 417 16.73 -11.89 25.39
C LYS A 417 18.19 -11.43 25.49
N GLY A 418 18.45 -10.49 26.42
CA GLY A 418 19.74 -9.81 26.64
C GLY A 418 19.69 -8.28 26.54
N PHE A 419 18.58 -7.68 26.10
CA PHE A 419 18.43 -6.23 25.98
C PHE A 419 17.90 -5.63 27.30
N LYS A 420 18.78 -4.99 28.07
CA LYS A 420 18.39 -4.08 29.16
C LYS A 420 18.11 -2.70 28.58
N GLY A 421 16.97 -2.52 27.95
CA GLY A 421 16.57 -1.21 27.47
C GLY A 421 15.11 -0.99 27.81
N VAL A 422 14.87 -0.51 29.03
CA VAL A 422 13.61 0.13 29.43
C VAL A 422 13.70 1.64 29.14
N GLU A 423 14.91 2.22 29.20
CA GLU A 423 15.17 3.66 28.97
C GLU A 423 14.83 4.14 27.54
N TRP A 424 15.08 3.34 26.49
CA TRP A 424 14.73 3.73 25.11
C TRP A 424 13.20 3.79 24.88
N TRP A 425 12.42 3.05 25.68
CA TRP A 425 10.96 3.04 25.58
C TRP A 425 10.31 4.28 26.20
N GLU A 426 10.93 4.85 27.24
CA GLU A 426 10.40 6.04 27.90
C GLU A 426 10.42 7.26 26.98
N ASP A 427 11.45 7.36 26.13
CA ASP A 427 11.60 8.43 25.15
C ASP A 427 10.70 8.27 23.92
N VAL A 428 10.41 7.03 23.49
CA VAL A 428 9.66 6.74 22.26
C VAL A 428 8.17 6.49 22.53
N TYR A 429 7.79 5.93 23.69
CA TYR A 429 6.42 5.54 24.05
C TYR A 429 6.08 5.86 25.53
N PRO A 430 5.91 7.15 25.91
CA PRO A 430 5.83 7.58 27.31
C PRO A 430 4.64 7.01 28.11
N THR A 431 3.55 6.66 27.45
CA THR A 431 2.33 6.15 28.10
C THR A 431 2.45 4.69 28.56
N TRP A 432 3.45 3.95 28.08
CA TRP A 432 3.65 2.53 28.40
C TRP A 432 4.50 2.33 29.67
N ALA A 433 5.55 3.15 29.87
CA ALA A 433 6.42 3.07 31.05
C ALA A 433 5.63 3.16 32.37
N SER A 434 4.60 4.01 32.40
CA SER A 434 3.70 4.15 33.56
C SER A 434 2.80 2.93 33.84
N LYS A 435 2.64 1.99 32.90
CA LYS A 435 1.87 0.75 33.10
C LYS A 435 2.72 -0.41 33.60
N VAL A 436 4.04 -0.39 33.36
CA VAL A 436 4.96 -1.48 33.72
C VAL A 436 5.49 -1.36 35.15
N GLU A 437 5.58 -0.15 35.71
CA GLU A 437 5.94 0.05 37.14
C GLU A 437 4.86 -0.41 38.13
N GLY A 438 3.71 -0.88 37.64
CA GLY A 438 2.58 -1.33 38.45
C GLY A 438 2.44 -2.85 38.63
N TRP A 439 3.42 -3.66 38.20
CA TRP A 439 3.39 -5.13 38.29
C TRP A 439 4.57 -5.71 39.08
#